data_AF-A0A959VNF6-F1
#
_entry.id   AF-A0A959VNF6-F1
#
_cell.length_a   1.000
_cell.length_b   1.000
_cell.length_c   1.000
_cell.angle_alpha   90.00
_cell.angle_beta   90.00
_cell.angle_gamma   90.00
#
_symmetry.space_group_name_H-M   'P 1'
#
loop_
_entity.id
_entity.type
_entity.pdbx_description
1 polymer ?
#
loop_
_entity_poly.entity_id
_entity_poly.type
_entity_poly.pdbx_seq_one_letter_code
_entity_poly.pdbx_strand_id
1 'polypeptide(L)' 'MYTFLALIQVGLAVLLVFLILLHSGKDAGLSGAFGIGGGGSSIGGGSMVERNLDRATVVTAIIFFVNTIVLLKI' A
#
# COMPACT_ATOMS: atom_id res chain seq x y z
N MET A 1 22.86 -16.56 5.65
CA MET A 1 22.09 -15.34 6.04
C MET A 1 21.36 -14.71 4.86
N TYR A 2 21.99 -14.64 3.69
CA TYR A 2 21.36 -14.20 2.43
C TYR A 2 19.96 -14.79 2.17
N THR A 3 19.83 -16.13 2.21
CA THR A 3 18.55 -16.82 1.92
C THR A 3 17.41 -16.40 2.84
N PHE A 4 17.71 -16.13 4.11
CA PHE A 4 16.69 -15.69 5.08
C PHE A 4 16.17 -14.29 4.77
N LEU A 5 17.08 -13.35 4.49
CA LEU A 5 16.71 -11.97 4.12
C LEU A 5 15.99 -11.92 2.76
N ALA A 6 16.36 -12.80 1.82
CA ALA A 6 15.70 -12.93 0.52
C ALA A 6 14.25 -13.43 0.67
N LEU A 7 13.99 -14.40 1.55
CA LEU A 7 12.63 -14.86 1.84
C LEU A 7 11.77 -13.74 2.45
N ILE A 8 12.32 -12.97 3.39
CA ILE A 8 11.65 -11.81 3.97
C ILE A 8 11.34 -10.77 2.88
N GLN A 9 12.29 -10.52 1.97
CA GLN A 9 12.13 -9.57 0.88
C GLN A 9 10.96 -9.93 -0.03
N VAL A 10 10.85 -11.22 -0.40
CA VAL A 10 9.74 -11.70 -1.22
C VAL A 10 8.41 -11.55 -0.47
N GLY A 11 8.37 -11.90 0.82
CA GLY A 11 7.18 -11.72 1.66
C GLY A 11 6.72 -10.26 1.75
N LEU A 12 7.66 -9.34 1.97
CA LEU A 12 7.40 -7.89 2.01
C LEU A 12 6.91 -7.35 0.67
N ALA A 13 7.44 -7.85 -0.45
CA ALA A 13 6.98 -7.47 -1.79
C ALA A 13 5.52 -7.87 -2.02
N VAL A 14 5.16 -9.11 -1.67
CA VAL A 14 3.77 -9.60 -1.80
C VAL A 14 2.84 -8.79 -0.89
N LEU A 15 3.24 -8.55 0.35
CA LEU A 15 2.47 -7.75 1.30
C LEU A 15 2.25 -6.32 0.79
N LEU A 16 3.27 -5.68 0.23
CA LEU A 16 3.15 -4.35 -0.36
C LEU A 16 2.19 -4.31 -1.53
N VAL A 17 2.31 -5.23 -2.48
CA VAL A 17 1.38 -5.31 -3.62
C VAL A 17 -0.05 -5.48 -3.11
N PHE A 18 -0.27 -6.37 -2.14
CA PHE A 18 -1.58 -6.57 -1.53
C PHE A 18 -2.14 -5.30 -0.87
N LEU A 19 -1.33 -4.61 -0.06
CA LEU A 19 -1.72 -3.35 0.58
C LEU A 19 -2.04 -2.24 -0.43
N ILE A 20 -1.28 -2.15 -1.53
CA ILE A 20 -1.53 -1.18 -2.60
C ILE A 20 -2.86 -1.51 -3.32
N LEU A 21 -3.13 -2.79 -3.62
CA LEU A 21 -4.38 -3.17 -4.28
C LEU A 21 -5.61 -2.88 -3.41
N LEU A 22 -5.49 -2.97 -2.09
CA LEU A 22 -6.56 -2.56 -1.17
C LEU A 22 -6.92 -1.07 -1.27
N HIS A 23 -6.04 -0.20 -1.79
CA HIS A 23 -6.36 1.22 -2.03
C HIS A 23 -7.26 1.43 -3.26
N SER A 24 -7.21 0.53 -4.26
CA SER A 24 -7.95 0.71 -5.53
C SER A 24 -9.46 0.45 -5.45
N GLY A 25 -9.98 -0.02 -4.31
CA GLY A 25 -11.40 -0.38 -4.19
C GLY A 25 -12.38 0.79 -4.36
N LYS A 26 -11.95 2.05 -4.17
CA LYS A 26 -12.82 3.23 -4.20
C LYS A 26 -12.91 3.93 -5.56
N ASP A 27 -11.84 3.91 -6.34
CA ASP A 27 -11.71 4.74 -7.57
C ASP A 27 -11.83 3.92 -8.88
N ALA A 28 -12.06 2.59 -8.79
CA ALA A 28 -12.08 1.68 -9.93
C ALA A 28 -13.39 1.64 -10.75
N GLY A 29 -14.42 2.41 -10.37
CA GLY A 29 -15.73 2.41 -11.03
C GLY A 29 -16.00 3.63 -11.92
N LEU A 30 -16.86 3.47 -12.94
CA LEU A 30 -17.40 4.58 -13.77
C LEU A 30 -17.98 5.73 -12.92
N SER A 31 -18.49 5.42 -11.73
CA SER A 31 -18.97 6.40 -10.73
C SER A 31 -17.87 7.36 -10.25
N GLY A 32 -16.63 6.88 -10.07
CA GLY A 32 -15.47 7.69 -9.68
C GLY A 32 -14.85 8.42 -10.88
N ALA A 33 -14.86 7.81 -12.06
CA ALA A 33 -14.31 8.41 -13.28
C ALA A 33 -15.19 9.51 -13.90
N PHE A 34 -16.52 9.42 -13.74
CA PHE A 34 -17.47 10.41 -14.26
C PHE A 34 -18.03 11.34 -13.19
N GLY A 35 -17.81 11.09 -11.90
CA GLY A 35 -18.32 11.94 -10.82
C GLY A 35 -19.85 12.04 -10.74
N ILE A 36 -20.59 11.20 -11.48
CA ILE A 36 -22.06 11.24 -11.59
C ILE A 36 -22.74 10.55 -10.38
N GLY A 37 -22.00 9.77 -9.59
CA GLY A 37 -22.52 9.05 -8.42
C GLY A 37 -22.03 9.64 -7.10
N GLY A 38 -22.82 10.54 -6.52
CA GLY A 38 -22.73 10.91 -5.10
C GLY A 38 -22.35 12.36 -4.85
N GLY A 39 -23.35 13.21 -4.70
CA GLY A 39 -23.18 14.53 -4.09
C GLY A 39 -22.60 14.39 -2.68
N GLY A 40 -21.54 15.16 -2.42
CA GLY A 40 -21.08 15.56 -1.09
C GLY A 40 -20.57 14.43 -0.18
N SER A 41 -19.29 14.11 -0.24
CA SER A 41 -18.43 13.58 0.85
C SER A 41 -17.10 13.17 0.22
N SER A 42 -16.00 13.94 0.23
CA SER A 42 -15.20 14.22 1.42
C SER A 42 -13.87 14.87 0.97
N ILE A 43 -13.87 16.16 0.64
CA ILE A 43 -12.66 16.97 0.32
C ILE A 43 -11.69 17.11 1.53
N GLY A 44 -11.87 16.34 2.62
CA GLY A 44 -11.04 16.47 3.83
C GLY A 44 -10.98 15.27 4.77
N GLY A 45 -11.37 14.07 4.36
CA GLY A 45 -11.33 12.95 5.30
C GLY A 45 -11.64 11.62 4.67
N GLY A 46 -10.61 10.96 4.12
CA GLY A 46 -10.69 9.52 3.93
C GLY A 46 -11.07 8.82 5.24
N SER A 47 -11.81 7.72 5.13
CA SER A 47 -12.24 6.91 6.27
C SER A 47 -11.05 6.65 7.21
N MET A 48 -11.31 6.55 8.52
CA MET A 48 -10.25 6.21 9.50
C MET A 48 -9.49 4.93 9.09
N VAL A 49 -10.17 4.03 8.37
CA VAL A 49 -9.58 2.83 7.75
C VAL A 49 -8.60 3.17 6.64
N GLU A 50 -8.91 4.10 5.73
CA GLU A 50 -8.02 4.50 4.63
C GLU A 50 -6.74 5.14 5.17
N ARG A 51 -6.86 6.03 6.17
CA ARG A 51 -5.69 6.67 6.80
C ARG A 51 -4.81 5.67 7.56
N ASN A 52 -5.40 4.58 8.06
CA ASN A 52 -4.64 3.51 8.70
C ASN A 52 -4.00 2.59 7.67
N LEU A 53 -4.68 2.30 6.57
CA LEU A 53 -4.16 1.50 5.46
C LEU A 53 -2.97 2.18 4.80
N ASP A 54 -3.05 3.50 4.58
CA ASP A 54 -1.98 4.30 4.01
C ASP A 54 -0.73 4.29 4.92
N ARG A 55 -0.93 4.47 6.24
CA ARG A 55 0.15 4.34 7.24
C ARG A 55 0.77 2.93 7.24
N ALA A 56 -0.04 1.89 7.14
CA ALA A 56 0.46 0.52 7.08
C ALA A 56 1.31 0.27 5.82
N THR A 57 0.88 0.78 4.66
CA THR A 57 1.64 0.70 3.39
C THR A 57 2.97 1.43 3.51
N VAL A 58 2.96 2.67 4.03
CA VAL A 58 4.18 3.47 4.19
C VAL A 58 5.19 2.76 5.10
N VAL A 59 4.74 2.25 6.26
CA VAL A 59 5.62 1.51 7.17
C VAL A 59 6.19 0.26 6.50
N THR A 60 5.36 -0.50 5.79
CA THR A 60 5.81 -1.70 5.07
C THR A 60 6.80 -1.35 3.95
N ALA A 61 6.59 -0.24 3.26
CA ALA A 61 7.44 0.23 2.17
C ALA A 61 8.83 0.62 2.66
N ILE A 62 8.90 1.29 3.81
CA ILE A 62 10.17 1.64 4.45
C ILE A 62 10.93 0.37 4.85
N ILE A 63 10.25 -0.61 5.46
CA ILE A 63 10.87 -1.88 5.86
C ILE A 63 11.40 -2.65 4.64
N PHE A 64 10.61 -2.72 3.57
CA PHE A 64 11.03 -3.33 2.30
C PHE A 64 12.27 -2.65 1.72
N PHE A 65 12.28 -1.31 1.69
CA PHE A 65 13.42 -0.56 1.17
C PHE A 65 14.69 -0.80 1.99
N VAL A 66 14.60 -0.73 3.32
CA VAL A 66 15.74 -1.00 4.21
C VAL A 66 16.27 -2.42 4.01
N ASN A 67 15.39 -3.43 3.96
CA ASN A 67 15.80 -4.81 3.72
C ASN A 67 16.48 -4.98 2.35
N THR A 68 16.01 -4.28 1.31
CA THR A 68 16.63 -4.25 -0.02
C THR A 68 18.08 -3.77 0.04
N ILE A 69 18.33 -2.66 0.76
CA ILE A 69 19.68 -2.08 0.90
C ILE A 69 20.60 -3.00 1.68
N VAL A 70 20.10 -3.65 2.74
CA VAL A 70 20.88 -4.63 3.51
C VAL A 70 21.24 -5.84 2.65
N LEU A 71 20.28 -6.35 1.87
CA LEU A 71 20.49 -7.49 0.98
C LEU A 71 21.52 -7.20 -0.12
N LEU A 72 21.55 -5.97 -0.64
CA LEU A 72 22.52 -5.54 -1.65
C LEU A 72 23.96 -5.47 -1.10
N LYS A 73 24.11 -5.24 0.21
CA LYS A 73 25.41 -5.00 0.86
C LYS A 73 26.01 -6.28 1.46
N ILE A 74 25.31 -7.41 1.38
CA ILE A 74 25.70 -8.73 1.92
C ILE A 74 26.10 -9.67 0.78
#